data_AF-A0A7W9ZG39-F1
#
_entry.id   AF-A0A7W9ZG39-F1
#
_cell.length_a   1.000
_cell.length_b   1.000
_cell.length_c   1.000
_cell.angle_alpha   90.00
_cell.angle_beta   90.00
_cell.angle_gamma   90.00
#
_symmetry.space_group_name_H-M   'P 1'
#
loop_
_entity.id
_entity.type
_entity.pdbx_description
1 polymer ?
#
loop_
_entity_poly.entity_id
_entity_poly.type
_entity_poly.pdbx_seq_one_letter_code
_entity_poly.pdbx_strand_id
1 'polypeptide(L)'
;MKWADIYTPLKAAGLVSTQADLSRLCGKAPSYASSRKSRGKQPSMDSLAHLQVSLDSLDRELKHLVLTGQPLTEAQQRACRVLYFVQQSLWDELRARAAAGKVVSQ
;
A
#
# COMPACT_ATOMS: atom_id res chain seq x y z
N MET A 1 -9.25 -2.21 -7.76
CA MET A 1 -8.99 -2.21 -6.30
C MET A 1 -9.73 -1.08 -5.56
N LYS A 2 -10.35 -1.37 -4.41
CA LYS A 2 -11.01 -0.41 -3.52
C LYS A 2 -10.08 0.03 -2.38
N TRP A 3 -10.35 1.20 -1.78
CA TRP A 3 -9.60 1.68 -0.61
C TRP A 3 -9.64 0.73 0.60
N ALA A 4 -10.74 0.00 0.77
CA ALA A 4 -10.90 -0.96 1.87
C ALA A 4 -9.94 -2.16 1.71
N ASP A 5 -9.64 -2.56 0.48
CA ASP A 5 -8.73 -3.67 0.16
C ASP A 5 -7.28 -3.35 0.55
N ILE A 6 -6.96 -2.06 0.71
CA ILE A 6 -5.64 -1.56 1.14
C ILE A 6 -5.65 -1.24 2.64
N TYR A 7 -6.62 -0.44 3.09
CA TYR A 7 -6.64 0.10 4.45
C TYR A 7 -6.82 -0.99 5.51
N THR A 8 -7.75 -1.92 5.28
CA THR A 8 -8.07 -2.98 6.26
C THR A 8 -6.88 -3.86 6.59
N PRO A 9 -6.17 -4.46 5.60
CA PRO A 9 -5.01 -5.29 5.91
C PRO A 9 -3.87 -4.48 6.54
N LEU A 10 -3.55 -3.29 6.03
CA LEU A 10 -2.49 -2.46 6.61
C LEU A 10 -2.80 -2.04 8.05
N LYS A 11 -4.07 -1.78 8.37
CA LYS A 11 -4.51 -1.48 9.74
C LYS A 11 -4.39 -2.70 10.65
N ALA A 12 -4.81 -3.87 10.18
CA ALA A 12 -4.69 -5.11 10.94
C ALA A 12 -3.22 -5.49 11.21
N ALA A 13 -2.32 -5.11 10.31
CA ALA A 13 -0.87 -5.27 10.49
C ALA A 13 -0.24 -4.22 11.42
N GLY A 14 -0.99 -3.21 11.88
CA GLY A 14 -0.46 -2.11 12.69
C GLY A 14 0.41 -1.12 11.90
N LEU A 15 0.40 -1.18 10.57
CA LEU A 15 1.21 -0.29 9.70
C LEU A 15 0.56 1.09 9.52
N VAL A 16 -0.76 1.17 9.67
CA VAL A 16 -1.52 2.42 9.67
C VAL A 16 -2.59 2.36 10.77
N SER A 17 -2.88 3.49 11.39
CA SER A 17 -3.98 3.57 12.36
C SER A 17 -5.20 4.28 11.76
N THR A 18 -4.94 5.26 10.90
CA THR A 18 -5.94 6.17 10.35
C THR A 18 -5.89 6.22 8.83
N GLN A 19 -6.95 6.75 8.21
CA GLN A 19 -6.95 7.03 6.76
C GLN A 19 -5.98 8.18 6.40
N ALA A 20 -5.61 9.02 7.37
CA ALA A 20 -4.58 10.03 7.19
C ALA A 20 -3.20 9.38 7.03
N ASP A 21 -2.88 8.36 7.82
CA ASP A 21 -1.62 7.59 7.68
C ASP A 21 -1.54 6.94 6.30
N LEU A 22 -2.64 6.32 5.84
CA LEU A 22 -2.70 5.77 4.50
C LEU A 22 -2.49 6.84 3.42
N SER A 23 -3.07 8.03 3.60
CA SER A 23 -2.88 9.13 2.64
C SER A 23 -1.42 9.57 2.56
N ARG A 24 -0.71 9.59 3.69
CA ARG A 24 0.73 9.88 3.75
C ARG A 24 1.54 8.83 3.01
N LEU A 25 1.25 7.54 3.19
CA LEU A 25 1.90 6.46 2.41
C LEU A 25 1.64 6.59 0.91
N CYS A 26 0.49 7.14 0.51
CA CYS A 26 0.20 7.45 -0.89
C CYS A 26 0.86 8.74 -1.41
N GLY A 27 1.68 9.44 -0.61
CA GLY A 27 2.27 10.74 -0.99
C GLY A 27 1.23 11.85 -1.14
N LYS A 28 0.12 11.80 -0.39
CA LYS A 28 -1.00 12.74 -0.49
C LYS A 28 -1.32 13.42 0.83
N ALA A 29 -2.11 14.50 0.74
CA ALA A 29 -2.63 15.21 1.90
C ALA A 29 -3.46 14.28 2.82
N PRO A 30 -3.47 14.49 4.15
CA PRO A 30 -4.16 13.60 5.11
C PRO A 30 -5.64 13.32 4.83
N SER A 31 -6.34 14.23 4.17
CA SER A 31 -7.76 14.11 3.83
C SER A 31 -8.02 13.35 2.53
N TYR A 32 -6.99 12.94 1.80
CA TYR A 32 -7.13 12.39 0.45
C TYR A 32 -7.89 11.07 0.42
N ALA A 33 -7.45 10.06 1.20
CA ALA A 33 -8.06 8.73 1.18
C ALA A 33 -9.52 8.77 1.66
N SER A 34 -9.81 9.53 2.72
CA SER A 34 -11.18 9.68 3.24
C SER A 34 -12.10 10.38 2.24
N SER A 35 -11.64 11.47 1.63
CA SER A 35 -12.37 12.22 0.60
C SER A 35 -12.64 11.40 -0.67
N ARG A 36 -11.65 10.64 -1.15
CA ARG A 36 -11.81 9.77 -2.32
C ARG A 36 -12.79 8.64 -2.03
N LYS A 37 -12.66 8.01 -0.85
CA LYS A 37 -13.56 6.94 -0.39
C LYS A 37 -15.02 7.42 -0.27
N SER A 38 -15.27 8.57 0.35
CA SER A 38 -16.65 9.09 0.52
C SER A 38 -17.32 9.42 -0.83
N ARG A 39 -16.53 9.78 -1.83
CA ARG A 39 -16.98 10.02 -3.21
C ARG A 39 -17.04 8.77 -4.08
N GLY A 40 -16.83 7.58 -3.51
CA GLY A 40 -16.80 6.31 -4.25
C GLY A 40 -15.65 6.20 -5.26
N LYS A 41 -14.62 7.07 -5.17
CA LYS A 41 -13.49 7.08 -6.10
C LYS A 41 -12.40 6.12 -5.67
N GLN A 42 -11.91 5.34 -6.63
CA GLN A 42 -10.74 4.48 -6.44
C GLN A 42 -9.44 5.31 -6.29
N PRO A 43 -8.37 4.72 -5.71
CA PRO A 43 -7.04 5.31 -5.75
C PRO A 43 -6.60 5.63 -7.19
N SER A 44 -5.82 6.69 -7.40
CA SER A 44 -5.21 6.98 -8.70
C SER A 44 -4.00 6.08 -8.93
N MET A 45 -3.59 5.91 -10.19
CA MET A 45 -2.33 5.24 -10.54
C MET A 45 -1.14 5.78 -9.76
N ASP A 46 -1.00 7.10 -9.75
CA ASP A 46 0.04 7.80 -9.00
C ASP A 46 0.02 7.51 -7.49
N SER A 47 -1.16 7.48 -6.85
CA SER A 47 -1.27 7.11 -5.43
C SER A 47 -0.91 5.66 -5.16
N LEU A 48 -1.24 4.75 -6.08
CA LEU A 48 -0.88 3.33 -5.97
C LEU A 48 0.63 3.13 -6.15
N ALA A 49 1.25 3.85 -7.09
CA ALA A 49 2.69 3.81 -7.31
C ALA A 49 3.47 4.35 -6.09
N HIS A 50 3.05 5.50 -5.56
CA HIS A 50 3.65 6.04 -4.32
C HIS A 50 3.51 5.07 -3.15
N LEU A 51 2.32 4.50 -2.96
CA LEU A 51 2.10 3.50 -1.92
C LEU A 51 3.02 2.30 -2.09
N GLN A 52 3.19 1.79 -3.31
CA GLN A 52 4.08 0.67 -3.58
C GLN A 52 5.52 0.96 -3.15
N VAL A 53 6.04 2.15 -3.47
CA VAL A 53 7.39 2.58 -3.08
C VAL A 53 7.51 2.72 -1.56
N SER A 54 6.51 3.30 -0.89
CA SER A 54 6.53 3.43 0.57
C SER A 54 6.50 2.06 1.27
N LEU A 55 5.70 1.11 0.78
CA LEU A 55 5.67 -0.25 1.33
C LEU A 55 6.97 -1.01 1.05
N ASP A 56 7.62 -0.77 -0.09
CA ASP A 56 8.92 -1.37 -0.41
C ASP A 56 10.03 -0.91 0.55
N SER A 57 10.02 0.37 0.94
CA SER A 57 10.94 0.87 1.97
C SER A 57 10.76 0.14 3.30
N LEU A 58 9.52 -0.02 3.76
CA LEU A 58 9.21 -0.74 5.00
C LEU A 58 9.62 -2.21 4.94
N ASP A 59 9.36 -2.87 3.81
CA ASP A 59 9.77 -4.26 3.60
C ASP A 59 11.31 -4.42 3.63
N ARG A 60 12.06 -3.49 3.04
CA ARG A 60 13.53 -3.48 3.11
C ARG A 60 14.04 -3.30 4.53
N GLU A 61 13.43 -2.42 5.31
CA GLU A 61 13.78 -2.22 6.73
C GLU A 61 13.58 -3.53 7.52
N LEU A 62 12.43 -4.19 7.35
CA LEU A 62 12.14 -5.46 8.03
C LEU A 62 13.10 -6.57 7.60
N LYS A 63 13.41 -6.67 6.30
CA LYS A 63 14.42 -7.61 5.79
C LYS A 63 15.81 -7.32 6.35
N HIS A 64 16.18 -6.05 6.49
CA HIS A 64 17.46 -5.68 7.07
C HIS A 64 17.62 -6.14 8.52
N LEU A 65 16.56 -6.04 9.34
CA LEU A 65 16.56 -6.58 10.71
C LEU A 65 16.86 -8.10 10.70
N VAL A 66 16.19 -8.85 9.83
CA VAL A 66 16.42 -10.30 9.69
C VAL A 66 17.86 -10.59 9.25
N LEU A 67 18.36 -9.88 8.23
CA LEU A 67 19.70 -10.08 7.68
C LEU A 67 20.81 -9.73 8.68
N THR A 68 20.56 -8.79 9.58
CA THR A 68 21.50 -8.39 10.65
C THR A 68 21.38 -9.25 11.91
N GLY A 69 20.54 -10.30 11.88
CA GLY A 69 20.34 -11.21 13.01
C GLY A 69 19.48 -10.64 14.14
N GLN A 70 18.80 -9.51 13.91
CA GLN A 70 17.87 -8.97 14.89
C GLN A 70 16.53 -9.72 14.82
N PRO A 71 16.00 -10.20 15.96
CA PRO A 71 14.73 -10.91 15.98
C PRO A 71 13.59 -9.93 15.67
N LEU A 72 12.68 -10.36 14.80
CA LEU A 72 11.44 -9.63 14.55
C LEU A 72 10.43 -9.88 15.67
N THR A 73 9.83 -8.81 16.18
CA THR A 73 8.65 -8.88 17.05
C THR A 73 7.49 -9.56 16.32
N GLU A 74 6.51 -10.12 17.05
CA GLU A 74 5.32 -10.71 16.42
C GLU A 74 4.57 -9.71 15.52
N ALA A 75 4.53 -8.44 15.93
CA ALA A 75 3.90 -7.38 15.13
C ALA A 75 4.62 -7.21 13.78
N GLN A 76 5.95 -7.19 13.78
CA GLN A 76 6.75 -7.12 12.56
C GLN A 76 6.59 -8.36 11.68
N GLN A 77 6.51 -9.56 12.27
CA GLN A 77 6.25 -10.78 11.50
C GLN A 77 4.89 -10.76 10.82
N ARG A 78 3.84 -10.28 11.52
CA ARG A 78 2.51 -10.07 10.92
C ARG A 78 2.57 -9.02 9.79
N ALA A 79 3.31 -7.94 10.01
CA ALA A 79 3.51 -6.90 9.00
C ALA A 79 4.17 -7.46 7.73
N CYS A 80 5.23 -8.27 7.83
CA CYS A 80 5.88 -8.89 6.67
C CYS A 80 4.90 -9.69 5.79
N ARG A 81 4.05 -10.51 6.41
CA ARG A 81 3.05 -11.32 5.68
C ARG A 81 2.05 -10.43 4.96
N VAL A 82 1.54 -9.40 5.64
CA VAL A 82 0.56 -8.49 5.06
C VAL A 82 1.16 -7.63 3.94
N LEU A 83 2.39 -7.13 4.13
CA LEU A 83 3.10 -6.33 3.13
C LEU A 83 3.21 -7.10 1.81
N TYR A 84 3.62 -8.36 1.85
CA TYR A 84 3.72 -9.21 0.66
C TYR A 84 2.40 -9.25 -0.13
N PHE A 85 1.27 -9.56 0.52
CA PHE A 85 -0.02 -9.66 -0.16
C PHE A 85 -0.53 -8.32 -0.69
N VAL A 86 -0.35 -7.24 0.08
CA VAL A 86 -0.78 -5.91 -0.34
C VAL A 86 0.06 -5.44 -1.53
N GLN A 87 1.39 -5.59 -1.48
CA GLN A 87 2.29 -5.22 -2.58
C GLN A 87 2.01 -6.03 -3.85
N GLN A 88 1.75 -7.33 -3.73
CA GLN A 88 1.36 -8.15 -4.87
C GLN A 88 0.06 -7.64 -5.52
N SER A 89 -0.95 -7.36 -4.69
CA SER A 89 -2.24 -6.84 -5.16
C SER A 89 -2.10 -5.45 -5.81
N LEU A 90 -1.22 -4.59 -5.27
CA LEU A 90 -0.92 -3.28 -5.86
C LEU A 90 -0.25 -3.43 -7.22
N TRP A 91 0.72 -4.34 -7.36
CA TRP A 91 1.35 -4.62 -8.64
C TRP A 91 0.39 -5.16 -9.68
N ASP A 92 -0.51 -6.05 -9.30
CA ASP A 92 -1.53 -6.60 -10.20
C ASP A 92 -2.47 -5.49 -10.71
N GLU A 93 -2.91 -4.60 -9.82
CA GLU A 93 -3.75 -3.45 -10.19
C GLU A 93 -3.00 -2.46 -11.10
N LEU A 94 -1.74 -2.14 -10.77
CA LEU A 94 -0.91 -1.24 -11.57
C LEU A 94 -0.69 -1.81 -12.99
N ARG A 95 -0.37 -3.10 -13.09
CA ARG A 95 -0.19 -3.79 -14.38
C ARG A 95 -1.49 -3.80 -15.19
N ALA A 96 -2.62 -4.15 -14.57
CA ALA A 96 -3.91 -4.18 -15.23
C ALA A 96 -4.31 -2.81 -15.80
N ARG A 97 -4.12 -1.74 -15.01
CA ARG A 97 -4.42 -0.36 -15.46
C ARG A 97 -3.45 0.13 -16.52
N ALA A 98 -2.18 -0.19 -16.42
CA ALA A 98 -1.18 0.15 -17.45
C ALA A 98 -1.49 -0.56 -18.77
N ALA A 99 -1.91 -1.82 -18.73
CA ALA A 99 -2.34 -2.55 -19.93
C ALA A 99 -3.61 -1.93 -20.55
N ALA A 100 -4.62 -1.61 -19.73
CA ALA A 100 -5.84 -0.96 -20.20
C ALA A 100 -5.58 0.44 -20.80
N GLY A 101 -4.66 1.21 -20.21
CA GLY A 101 -4.26 2.53 -20.72
C GLY A 101 -3.61 2.49 -22.11
N LYS A 102 -2.92 1.40 -22.47
CA LYS A 102 -2.35 1.21 -23.81
C LYS A 102 -3.40 0.94 -24.89
N VAL A 103 -4.60 0.49 -24.52
CA VAL A 103 -5.68 0.15 -25.47
C VAL A 103 -6.42 1.40 -25.97
N VAL A 104 -6.32 2.54 -25.26
CA VAL A 104 -7.06 3.78 -25.59
C VAL A 104 -6.24 4.73 -26.47
N SER A 105 -5.04 4.34 -26.91
CA SER A 105 -4.12 5.18 -27.69
C SER A 105 -3.98 4.76 -29.17
N GLN A 106 -4.99 4.10 -29.74
CA GLN A 106 -5.05 3.76 -31.18
C GLN A 106 -6.18 4.49 -31.88
#